data_AF-A0A7J4R9X8-F1
#
_entry.id   AF-A0A7J4R9X8-F1
#
_cell.length_a   1.000
_cell.length_b   1.000
_cell.length_c   1.000
_cell.angle_alpha   90.00
_cell.angle_beta   90.00
_cell.angle_gamma   90.00
#
_symmetry.space_group_name_H-M   'P 1'
#
loop_
_entity.id
_entity.type
_entity.pdbx_description
1 polymer ?
#
loop_
_entity_poly.entity_id
_entity_poly.type
_entity_poly.pdbx_seq_one_letter_code
_entity_poly.pdbx_strand_id
1 'polypeptide(L)'
;MAVEAVAAPVFVIIPALVMGGIIGLVELFFVHADESGLGWLGHGLHALPVTMLFVFISMNIEYVFRLLNLHITASFWVQMIVRILIGIIAMLKITGAASIAPHTRIGERKVHVLIVGALVIIAPYLWDYVLVNMLPASLGGKI
;
A
#
# COMPACT_ATOMS: atom_id res chain seq x y z
N MET A 1 -16.94 16.17 -33.86
CA MET A 1 -16.61 15.88 -32.45
C MET A 1 -15.49 14.86 -32.47
N ALA A 2 -14.27 15.27 -32.09
CA ALA A 2 -13.19 14.31 -31.90
C ALA A 2 -13.48 13.52 -30.62
N VAL A 3 -13.54 12.20 -30.73
CA VAL A 3 -13.60 11.30 -29.57
C VAL A 3 -12.23 11.42 -28.89
N GLU A 4 -12.17 12.09 -27.74
CA GLU A 4 -10.96 12.06 -26.92
C GLU A 4 -10.64 10.61 -26.59
N ALA A 5 -9.42 10.18 -26.92
CA ALA A 5 -8.95 8.86 -26.58
C ALA A 5 -9.01 8.72 -25.06
N VAL A 6 -9.92 7.86 -24.57
CA VAL A 6 -9.95 7.47 -23.16
C VAL A 6 -8.60 6.82 -22.89
N ALA A 7 -7.71 7.54 -22.21
CA ALA A 7 -6.44 7.00 -21.78
C ALA A 7 -6.74 5.69 -21.05
N ALA A 8 -6.14 4.59 -21.51
CA ALA A 8 -6.35 3.29 -20.89
C ALA A 8 -6.02 3.39 -19.39
N PRO A 9 -6.80 2.74 -18.50
CA PRO A 9 -6.45 2.67 -17.09
C PRO A 9 -5.01 2.21 -16.96
N VAL A 10 -4.22 2.99 -16.24
CA VAL A 10 -2.81 2.67 -16.03
C VAL A 10 -2.77 1.53 -15.02
N PHE A 11 -2.75 0.30 -15.52
CA PHE A 11 -2.55 -0.90 -14.73
C PHE A 11 -1.05 -1.10 -14.49
N VAL A 12 -0.64 -1.08 -13.22
CA VAL A 12 0.76 -1.04 -12.79
C VAL A 12 1.08 -2.18 -11.84
N ILE A 13 1.63 -3.26 -12.39
CA ILE A 13 2.08 -4.41 -11.58
C ILE A 13 3.43 -4.13 -10.94
N ILE A 14 4.45 -3.83 -11.74
CA ILE A 14 5.83 -3.66 -11.23
C ILE A 14 5.91 -2.53 -10.19
N PRO A 15 5.35 -1.32 -10.44
CA PRO A 15 5.30 -0.28 -9.42
C PRO A 15 4.63 -0.73 -8.12
N ALA A 16 3.51 -1.45 -8.22
CA ALA A 16 2.78 -1.95 -7.05
C ALA A 16 3.58 -2.99 -6.26
N LEU A 17 4.30 -3.89 -6.94
CA LEU A 17 5.14 -4.88 -6.28
C LEU A 17 6.35 -4.23 -5.60
N VAL A 18 6.99 -3.26 -6.24
CA VAL A 18 8.13 -2.54 -5.66
C VAL A 18 7.68 -1.71 -4.45
N MET A 19 6.62 -0.91 -4.59
CA MET A 19 6.07 -0.13 -3.48
C MET A 19 5.57 -1.03 -2.35
N GLY A 20 4.88 -2.12 -2.69
CA GLY A 20 4.41 -3.11 -1.72
C GLY A 20 5.56 -3.77 -0.96
N GLY A 21 6.66 -4.09 -1.65
CA GLY A 21 7.87 -4.61 -1.03
C GLY A 21 8.51 -3.60 -0.09
N ILE A 22 8.69 -2.34 -0.52
CA ILE A 22 9.28 -1.27 0.30
C ILE A 22 8.44 -1.04 1.56
N ILE A 23 7.13 -0.86 1.42
CA ILE A 23 6.23 -0.59 2.55
C ILE A 23 6.12 -1.82 3.45
N GLY A 24 6.10 -3.03 2.88
CA GLY A 24 6.13 -4.28 3.65
C GLY A 24 7.41 -4.46 4.45
N LEU A 25 8.56 -4.03 3.94
CA LEU A 25 9.82 -4.02 4.71
C LEU A 25 9.79 -2.98 5.84
N VAL A 26 9.20 -1.80 5.60
CA VAL A 26 8.98 -0.79 6.64
C VAL A 26 8.09 -1.34 7.75
N GLU A 27 7.01 -2.04 7.39
CA GLU A 27 6.15 -2.73 8.36
C GLU A 27 6.91 -3.82 9.12
N LEU A 28 7.69 -4.65 8.43
CA LEU A 28 8.50 -5.70 9.06
C LEU A 28 9.50 -5.11 10.08
N PHE A 29 10.10 -3.94 9.76
CA PHE A 29 10.96 -3.22 10.68
C PHE A 29 10.21 -2.79 11.95
N PHE A 30 9.00 -2.26 11.81
CA PHE A 30 8.17 -1.89 12.97
C PHE A 30 7.72 -3.11 13.78
N VAL A 31 7.29 -4.20 13.12
CA VAL A 31 6.91 -5.45 13.81
C VAL A 31 8.11 -6.02 14.57
N HIS A 32 9.31 -6.02 13.97
CA HIS A 32 10.52 -6.44 14.65
C HIS A 32 10.81 -5.58 15.89
N ALA A 33 10.67 -4.25 15.79
CA ALA A 33 10.88 -3.35 16.93
C ALA A 33 9.85 -3.57 18.05
N ASP A 34 8.59 -3.81 17.68
CA ASP A 34 7.49 -3.99 18.63
C ASP A 34 7.48 -5.36 19.31
N GLU A 35 8.01 -6.40 18.65
CA GLU A 35 7.91 -7.81 19.07
C GLU A 35 9.26 -8.54 19.15
N SER A 36 10.38 -7.80 19.27
CA SER A 36 11.73 -8.38 19.25
C SER A 36 11.86 -9.56 20.22
N GLY A 37 12.15 -10.75 19.69
CA GLY A 37 12.33 -12.00 20.45
C GLY A 37 11.12 -12.94 20.54
N LEU A 38 9.93 -12.55 20.03
CA LEU A 38 8.68 -13.31 20.25
C LEU A 38 7.88 -13.55 18.96
N GLY A 39 8.39 -14.37 18.03
CA GLY A 39 7.63 -14.79 16.85
C GLY A 39 7.38 -13.68 15.80
N TRP A 40 7.99 -12.51 15.99
CA TRP A 40 7.89 -11.33 15.11
C TRP A 40 8.09 -11.66 13.63
N LEU A 41 8.97 -12.62 13.30
CA LEU A 41 9.25 -12.99 11.91
C LEU A 41 8.02 -13.66 11.27
N GLY A 42 7.32 -14.53 12.00
CA GLY A 42 6.08 -15.13 11.52
C GLY A 42 4.97 -14.11 11.34
N HIS A 43 4.85 -13.17 12.29
CA HIS A 43 3.90 -12.06 12.19
C HIS A 43 4.21 -11.17 10.98
N GLY A 44 5.45 -10.71 10.86
CA GLY A 44 5.89 -9.85 9.77
C GLY A 44 5.83 -10.51 8.39
N LEU A 45 6.16 -11.81 8.29
CA LEU A 45 6.02 -12.56 7.04
C LEU A 45 4.55 -12.72 6.60
N HIS A 46 3.60 -12.75 7.53
CA HIS A 46 2.18 -12.73 7.20
C HIS A 46 1.68 -11.31 6.87
N ALA A 47 2.28 -10.29 7.48
CA ALA A 47 1.94 -8.89 7.23
C ALA A 47 2.37 -8.42 5.83
N LEU A 48 3.54 -8.86 5.35
CA LEU A 48 4.11 -8.44 4.07
C LEU A 48 3.19 -8.71 2.86
N PRO A 49 2.63 -9.92 2.62
CA PRO A 49 1.68 -10.16 1.54
C PRO A 49 0.40 -9.32 1.66
N VAL A 50 -0.06 -9.07 2.89
CA VAL A 50 -1.26 -8.26 3.15
C VAL A 50 -1.01 -6.80 2.78
N THR A 51 0.14 -6.25 3.16
CA THR A 51 0.56 -4.90 2.77
C THR A 51 0.79 -4.78 1.26
N MET A 52 1.40 -5.78 0.62
CA MET A 52 1.50 -5.83 -0.84
C MET A 52 0.12 -5.78 -1.50
N LEU A 53 -0.86 -6.50 -0.98
CA LEU A 53 -2.23 -6.48 -1.50
C LEU A 53 -2.88 -5.10 -1.37
N PHE A 54 -2.74 -4.44 -0.21
CA PHE A 54 -3.32 -3.10 -0.02
C PHE A 54 -2.66 -2.06 -0.92
N VAL A 55 -1.34 -2.10 -1.09
CA VAL A 55 -0.62 -1.23 -2.02
C VAL A 55 -1.04 -1.50 -3.46
N PHE A 56 -1.17 -2.77 -3.84
CA PHE A 56 -1.66 -3.15 -5.16
C PHE A 56 -3.04 -2.54 -5.44
N ILE A 57 -3.99 -2.66 -4.50
CA ILE A 57 -5.33 -2.08 -4.64
C ILE A 57 -5.24 -0.55 -4.75
N SER A 58 -4.45 0.11 -3.89
CA SER A 58 -4.28 1.57 -3.88
C SER A 58 -3.74 2.13 -5.22
N MET A 59 -2.82 1.39 -5.85
CA MET A 59 -2.23 1.76 -7.14
C MET A 59 -3.07 1.34 -8.35
N ASN A 60 -4.02 0.40 -8.20
CA ASN A 60 -4.76 -0.20 -9.31
C ASN A 60 -6.29 -0.13 -9.14
N ILE A 61 -6.82 0.99 -8.60
CA ILE A 61 -8.25 1.13 -8.26
C ILE A 61 -9.18 0.86 -9.45
N GLU A 62 -8.88 1.42 -10.62
CA GLU A 62 -9.70 1.21 -11.83
C GLU A 62 -9.77 -0.26 -12.25
N TYR A 63 -8.63 -0.95 -12.16
CA TYR A 63 -8.57 -2.38 -12.40
C TYR A 63 -9.41 -3.15 -11.37
N VAL A 64 -9.32 -2.80 -10.09
CA VAL A 64 -10.10 -3.43 -9.02
C VAL A 64 -11.61 -3.23 -9.21
N PHE A 65 -12.04 -2.03 -9.62
CA PHE A 65 -13.44 -1.77 -9.96
C PHE A 65 -13.93 -2.69 -11.08
N ARG A 66 -13.14 -2.85 -12.14
CA ARG A 66 -13.49 -3.75 -13.25
C ARG A 66 -13.51 -5.21 -12.82
N LEU A 67 -12.53 -5.63 -12.02
CA LEU A 67 -12.46 -7.00 -11.49
C LEU A 67 -13.69 -7.35 -10.66
N LEU A 68 -14.23 -6.39 -9.91
CA LEU A 68 -15.44 -6.54 -9.10
C LEU A 68 -16.74 -6.23 -9.86
N ASN A 69 -16.67 -5.97 -11.17
CA ASN A 69 -17.80 -5.55 -12.00
C ASN A 69 -18.55 -4.33 -11.44
N LEU A 70 -17.82 -3.37 -10.86
CA LEU A 70 -18.33 -2.12 -10.33
C LEU A 70 -18.32 -1.04 -11.42
N HIS A 71 -19.49 -0.54 -11.79
CA HIS A 71 -19.65 0.54 -12.77
C HIS A 71 -19.44 1.93 -12.15
N ILE A 72 -18.30 2.12 -11.49
CA ILE A 72 -17.92 3.39 -10.84
C ILE A 72 -16.95 4.14 -11.74
N THR A 73 -17.26 5.39 -12.07
CA THR A 73 -16.33 6.28 -12.77
C THR A 73 -15.19 6.70 -11.83
N ALA A 74 -13.96 6.34 -12.17
CA ALA A 74 -12.78 6.61 -11.36
C ALA A 74 -12.28 8.06 -11.52
N SER A 75 -13.09 9.03 -11.07
CA SER A 75 -12.63 10.41 -10.94
C SER A 75 -11.53 10.52 -9.88
N PHE A 76 -10.71 11.57 -9.95
CA PHE A 76 -9.66 11.84 -8.96
C PHE A 76 -10.18 11.72 -7.51
N TRP A 77 -11.34 12.31 -7.21
CA TRP A 77 -11.94 12.27 -5.88
C TRP A 77 -12.37 10.87 -5.45
N VAL A 78 -12.97 10.09 -6.37
CA VAL A 78 -13.33 8.70 -6.10
C VAL A 78 -12.09 7.88 -5.81
N GLN A 79 -11.05 8.02 -6.62
CA GLN A 79 -9.79 7.31 -6.38
C GLN A 79 -9.18 7.70 -5.04
N MET A 80 -9.15 9.00 -4.69
CA MET A 80 -8.63 9.47 -3.40
C MET A 80 -9.42 8.88 -2.22
N ILE A 81 -10.76 8.90 -2.28
CA ILE A 81 -11.61 8.32 -1.23
C ILE A 81 -11.32 6.83 -1.08
N VAL A 82 -11.26 6.08 -2.19
CA VAL A 82 -10.96 4.65 -2.14
C VAL A 82 -9.57 4.39 -1.53
N ARG A 83 -8.54 5.18 -1.90
CA ARG A 83 -7.21 5.07 -1.30
C ARG A 83 -7.27 5.27 0.22
N ILE A 84 -7.95 6.31 0.67
CA ILE A 84 -8.14 6.59 2.10
C ILE A 84 -8.83 5.42 2.79
N LEU A 85 -9.92 4.89 2.21
CA LEU A 85 -10.63 3.74 2.76
C LEU A 85 -9.75 2.50 2.85
N ILE A 86 -8.99 2.20 1.79
CA ILE A 86 -8.05 1.07 1.78
C ILE A 86 -6.93 1.27 2.82
N GLY A 87 -6.40 2.48 2.97
CA GLY A 87 -5.45 2.83 4.02
C GLY A 87 -6.03 2.62 5.42
N ILE A 88 -7.28 3.03 5.66
CA ILE A 88 -7.98 2.78 6.92
C ILE A 88 -8.16 1.29 7.18
N ILE A 89 -8.56 0.52 6.17
CA ILE A 89 -8.71 -0.95 6.28
C ILE A 89 -7.36 -1.59 6.61
N ALA A 90 -6.27 -1.14 5.98
CA ALA A 90 -4.92 -1.57 6.31
C ALA A 90 -4.58 -1.26 7.78
N MET A 91 -4.84 -0.04 8.25
CA MET A 91 -4.63 0.34 9.65
C MET A 91 -5.40 -0.54 10.64
N LEU A 92 -6.67 -0.83 10.35
CA LEU A 92 -7.50 -1.72 11.16
C LEU A 92 -6.95 -3.15 11.17
N LYS A 93 -6.46 -3.64 10.03
CA LYS A 93 -5.89 -4.99 9.93
C LYS A 93 -4.62 -5.14 10.77
N ILE A 94 -3.71 -4.17 10.69
CA ILE A 94 -2.46 -4.16 11.47
C ILE A 94 -2.76 -4.03 12.97
N THR A 95 -3.67 -3.11 13.34
CA THR A 95 -4.12 -2.97 14.74
C THR A 95 -4.74 -4.26 15.26
N GLY A 96 -5.57 -4.92 14.45
CA GLY A 96 -6.19 -6.20 14.78
C GLY A 96 -5.16 -7.30 15.01
N ALA A 97 -4.22 -7.47 14.09
CA ALA A 97 -3.13 -8.45 14.24
C ALA A 97 -2.31 -8.20 15.51
N ALA A 98 -1.97 -6.94 15.78
CA ALA A 98 -1.24 -6.56 16.98
C ALA A 98 -2.04 -6.83 18.27
N SER A 99 -3.36 -6.65 18.27
CA SER A 99 -4.21 -6.85 19.47
C SER A 99 -4.29 -8.30 19.96
N ILE A 100 -4.05 -9.27 19.07
CA ILE A 100 -4.08 -10.71 19.36
C ILE A 100 -2.70 -11.21 19.84
N ALA A 101 -1.63 -10.43 19.61
CA ALA A 101 -0.28 -10.82 19.97
C ALA A 101 -0.06 -10.72 21.50
N PRO A 102 0.24 -11.84 22.19
CA PRO A 102 0.08 -12.00 23.65
C PRO A 102 1.04 -11.19 24.55
N HIS A 103 2.05 -10.51 24.01
CA HIS A 103 3.12 -9.88 24.80
C HIS A 103 3.46 -8.44 24.42
N THR A 104 2.49 -7.74 23.85
CA THR A 104 2.81 -6.57 23.07
C THR A 104 2.58 -5.27 23.85
N ARG A 105 3.60 -4.38 23.88
CA ARG A 105 3.57 -3.09 24.61
C ARG A 105 2.54 -2.13 24.01
N ILE A 106 1.64 -1.61 24.84
CA ILE A 106 0.39 -0.91 24.45
C ILE A 106 0.61 0.56 23.98
N GLY A 107 1.84 1.10 24.05
CA GLY A 107 2.12 2.53 23.82
C GLY A 107 2.64 2.93 22.42
N GLU A 108 3.57 2.17 21.84
CA GLU A 108 4.30 2.57 20.61
C GLU A 108 3.56 2.25 19.29
N ARG A 109 2.46 1.49 19.35
CA ARG A 109 1.84 0.91 18.15
C ARG A 109 1.08 1.86 17.24
N LYS A 110 0.52 2.94 17.79
CA LYS A 110 -0.41 3.78 17.02
C LYS A 110 0.30 4.55 15.91
N VAL A 111 1.58 4.88 16.13
CA VAL A 111 2.36 5.67 15.18
C VAL A 111 2.76 4.83 13.97
N HIS A 112 3.26 3.60 14.16
CA HIS A 112 3.62 2.75 13.01
C HIS A 112 2.39 2.39 12.16
N VAL A 113 1.24 2.10 12.80
CA VAL A 113 -0.01 1.80 12.08
C VAL A 113 -0.39 2.98 11.21
N LEU A 114 -0.33 4.20 11.76
CA LEU A 114 -0.63 5.43 11.03
C LEU A 114 0.37 5.65 9.88
N ILE A 115 1.67 5.39 10.10
CA ILE A 115 2.70 5.51 9.06
C ILE A 115 2.43 4.53 7.92
N VAL A 116 2.21 3.25 8.21
CA VAL A 116 1.94 2.24 7.16
C VAL A 116 0.65 2.56 6.41
N GLY A 117 -0.42 2.95 7.12
CA GLY A 117 -1.66 3.39 6.51
C GLY A 117 -1.48 4.60 5.59
N ALA A 118 -0.74 5.61 6.04
CA ALA A 118 -0.42 6.78 5.23
C ALA A 118 0.39 6.39 3.99
N LEU A 119 1.41 5.54 4.14
CA LEU A 119 2.23 5.04 3.03
C LEU A 119 1.40 4.30 1.98
N VAL A 120 0.42 3.48 2.39
CA VAL A 120 -0.51 2.81 1.46
C VAL A 120 -1.33 3.83 0.68
N ILE A 121 -1.84 4.88 1.33
CA ILE A 121 -2.64 5.93 0.69
C ILE A 121 -1.80 6.69 -0.35
N ILE A 122 -0.56 7.05 0.02
CA ILE A 122 0.31 7.88 -0.83
C ILE A 122 1.20 7.07 -1.78
N ALA A 123 1.15 5.74 -1.76
CA ALA A 123 2.00 4.88 -2.58
C ALA A 123 2.05 5.24 -4.08
N PRO A 124 0.92 5.55 -4.75
CA PRO A 124 0.96 5.97 -6.16
C PRO A 124 1.78 7.25 -6.36
N TYR A 125 1.63 8.22 -5.46
CA TYR A 125 2.34 9.49 -5.52
C TYR A 125 3.82 9.33 -5.17
N LEU A 126 4.17 8.48 -4.21
CA LEU A 126 5.57 8.16 -3.90
C LEU A 126 6.27 7.52 -5.10
N TRP A 127 5.58 6.64 -5.82
CA TRP A 127 6.11 6.08 -7.05
C TRP A 127 6.40 7.18 -8.10
N ASP A 128 5.38 7.96 -8.43
CA ASP A 128 5.44 8.94 -9.53
C ASP A 128 6.41 10.09 -9.25
N TYR A 129 6.50 10.55 -8.00
CA TYR A 129 7.28 11.75 -7.65
C TYR A 129 8.65 11.45 -7.05
N VAL A 130 8.85 10.28 -6.43
CA VAL A 130 10.10 9.95 -5.75
C VAL A 130 10.86 8.87 -6.50
N LEU A 131 10.29 7.66 -6.60
CA LEU A 131 11.04 6.50 -7.07
C LEU A 131 11.35 6.53 -8.57
N VAL A 132 10.41 6.97 -9.42
CA VAL A 132 10.67 7.11 -10.87
C VAL A 132 11.81 8.10 -11.15
N ASN A 133 12.02 9.08 -10.27
CA ASN A 133 13.10 10.06 -10.41
C ASN A 133 14.43 9.58 -9.79
N MET A 134 14.45 8.47 -9.06
CA MET A 134 15.67 7.92 -8.44
C MET A 134 16.17 6.65 -9.13
N LEU A 135 15.33 6.00 -9.93
CA LEU A 135 15.69 4.79 -10.66
C LEU A 135 16.52 5.12 -11.92
N PRO A 136 17.45 4.24 -12.32
CA PRO A 136 18.10 4.34 -13.62
C PRO A 136 17.09 4.11 -14.75
N ALA A 137 17.33 4.71 -15.92
CA ALA A 137 16.51 4.52 -17.12
C ALA A 137 16.24 3.04 -17.48
N SER A 138 17.18 2.13 -17.18
CA SER A 138 17.03 0.68 -17.41
C SER A 138 15.92 0.03 -16.58
N LEU A 139 15.44 0.70 -15.52
CA LEU A 139 14.36 0.25 -14.64
C LEU A 139 13.10 1.15 -14.76
N GLY A 140 13.02 1.96 -15.83
CA GLY A 140 11.88 2.87 -16.06
C GLY A 140 12.00 4.24 -15.38
N GLY A 141 13.21 4.60 -14.92
CA GLY A 141 13.47 5.93 -14.41
C GLY A 141 13.62 7.00 -15.51
N LYS A 142 13.50 8.27 -15.12
CA LYS A 142 13.63 9.42 -16.04
C LYS A 142 15.06 9.96 -16.20
N ILE A 143 16.04 9.34 -15.54
CA ILE A 143 17.46 9.75 -15.56
C ILE A 143 18.32 8.72 -16.29
#